data_AF-A0A7H1C391-F1
#
_entry.id   AF-A0A7H1C391-F1
#
_cell.length_a   1.000
_cell.length_b   1.000
_cell.length_c   1.000
_cell.angle_alpha   90.00
_cell.angle_beta   90.00
_cell.angle_gamma   90.00
#
_symmetry.space_group_name_H-M   'P 1'
#
loop_
_entity.id
_entity.type
_entity.pdbx_description
1 polymer ?
#
loop_
_entity_poly.entity_id
_entity_poly.type
_entity_poly.pdbx_seq_one_letter_code
_entity_poly.pdbx_strand_id
1 'polypeptide(L)'
;MYKQFLKSILLTTVATFSLSTVVNAKPIPKNVTYNQIYDGIEAKAYKFDDLVAAVKKEQPNVLGFWAYLFYEGKKFDEAHTHAQKAIVKNDALGKFIVGNLYLDGYKHNSSREGSKLITQACVDGKLGQKFSKVTWIVKMCDTALGKD
;
A
#
# COMPACT_ATOMS: atom_id res chain seq x y z
N MET A 1 23.51 4.03 -61.72
CA MET A 1 24.21 4.03 -60.41
C MET A 1 23.29 3.47 -59.34
N TYR A 2 23.39 2.16 -59.14
CA TYR A 2 22.82 1.41 -58.02
C TYR A 2 23.61 1.75 -56.76
N LYS A 3 22.97 2.33 -55.75
CA LYS A 3 23.38 2.42 -54.33
C LYS A 3 22.24 3.20 -53.65
N GLN A 4 21.16 2.54 -53.23
CA GLN A 4 20.91 2.33 -51.80
C GLN A 4 19.84 1.24 -51.54
N PHE A 5 19.86 0.18 -52.35
CA PHE A 5 19.27 -1.10 -51.93
C PHE A 5 20.10 -1.69 -50.78
N LEU A 6 19.41 -2.20 -49.75
CA LEU A 6 19.93 -2.96 -48.60
C LEU A 6 20.50 -2.14 -47.43
N LYS A 7 19.62 -1.72 -46.51
CA LYS A 7 19.84 -1.81 -45.05
C LYS A 7 18.58 -1.40 -44.28
N SER A 8 17.72 -2.38 -44.06
CA SER A 8 16.98 -2.61 -42.80
C SER A 8 15.67 -3.31 -43.11
N ILE A 9 15.80 -4.61 -43.37
CA ILE A 9 14.83 -5.57 -42.88
C ILE A 9 14.89 -5.44 -41.35
N LEU A 10 14.08 -4.56 -40.78
CA LEU A 10 13.77 -4.65 -39.36
C LEU A 10 12.36 -5.20 -39.25
N LEU A 11 12.34 -6.53 -39.15
CA LEU A 11 11.32 -7.37 -38.54
C LEU A 11 10.13 -6.60 -37.99
N THR A 12 9.04 -6.71 -38.74
CA THR A 12 7.70 -6.87 -38.20
C THR A 12 7.71 -7.90 -37.07
N THR A 13 7.82 -7.42 -35.83
CA THR A 13 7.16 -8.08 -34.71
C THR A 13 6.19 -7.08 -34.12
N VAL A 14 4.95 -7.28 -34.56
CA VAL A 14 3.73 -6.75 -33.99
C VAL A 14 3.75 -7.04 -32.50
N ALA A 15 4.18 -6.08 -31.69
CA ALA A 15 3.81 -6.05 -30.28
C ALA A 15 2.40 -5.47 -30.20
N THR A 16 1.42 -6.17 -30.77
CA THR A 16 0.07 -6.12 -30.22
C THR A 16 0.20 -6.74 -28.84
N PHE A 17 0.49 -5.89 -27.85
CA PHE A 17 0.16 -6.22 -26.48
C PHE A 17 -1.30 -6.64 -26.51
N SER A 18 -1.52 -7.93 -26.30
CA SER A 18 -2.83 -8.50 -26.16
C SER A 18 -3.49 -7.80 -24.98
N LEU A 19 -4.36 -6.85 -25.30
CA LEU A 19 -5.23 -6.11 -24.38
C LEU A 19 -6.35 -7.03 -23.89
N SER A 20 -6.04 -8.29 -23.60
CA SER A 20 -7.01 -9.35 -23.32
C SER A 20 -6.67 -10.05 -22.01
N THR A 21 -6.48 -9.24 -20.98
CA THR A 21 -7.41 -9.19 -19.86
C THR A 21 -7.32 -7.78 -19.29
N VAL A 22 -8.09 -6.84 -19.86
CA VAL A 22 -8.53 -5.71 -19.03
C VAL A 22 -9.42 -6.35 -17.98
N VAL A 23 -8.78 -6.84 -16.91
CA VAL A 23 -9.45 -7.15 -15.66
C VAL A 23 -10.25 -5.89 -15.38
N ASN A 24 -11.58 -6.02 -15.34
CA ASN A 24 -12.50 -4.90 -15.19
C ASN A 24 -12.42 -4.39 -13.76
N ALA A 25 -11.21 -3.99 -13.37
CA ALA A 25 -10.84 -3.55 -12.06
C ALA A 25 -11.39 -2.14 -11.93
N LYS A 26 -12.36 -1.98 -11.05
CA LYS A 26 -12.97 -0.69 -10.78
C LYS A 26 -11.91 0.20 -10.13
N PRO A 27 -11.59 1.38 -10.70
CA PRO A 27 -10.60 2.26 -10.11
C PRO A 27 -11.03 2.67 -8.69
N ILE A 28 -10.19 2.39 -7.70
CA ILE A 28 -10.35 2.96 -6.36
C ILE A 28 -10.08 4.46 -6.48
N PRO A 29 -11.01 5.34 -6.05
CA PRO A 29 -10.78 6.78 -6.11
C PRO A 29 -9.59 7.20 -5.25
N LYS A 30 -8.77 8.15 -5.72
CA LYS A 30 -7.56 8.58 -4.97
C LYS A 30 -7.88 9.36 -3.69
N ASN A 31 -9.10 9.87 -3.57
CA ASN A 31 -9.57 10.68 -2.45
C ASN A 31 -10.30 9.86 -1.37
N VAL A 32 -10.49 8.55 -1.54
CA VAL A 32 -11.09 7.75 -0.49
C VAL A 32 -10.10 7.51 0.65
N THR A 33 -10.62 7.62 1.87
CA THR A 33 -9.94 7.30 3.12
C THR A 33 -9.83 5.79 3.31
N TYR A 34 -9.01 5.36 4.27
CA TYR A 34 -8.86 3.93 4.56
C TYR A 34 -10.15 3.27 5.06
N ASN A 35 -10.90 3.93 5.95
CA ASN A 35 -12.22 3.45 6.36
C ASN A 35 -13.14 3.22 5.15
N GLN A 36 -13.13 4.12 4.16
CA GLN A 36 -13.93 3.97 2.95
C GLN A 36 -13.43 2.86 2.02
N ILE A 37 -12.13 2.60 1.98
CA ILE A 37 -11.56 1.45 1.26
C ILE A 37 -12.00 0.15 1.95
N TYR A 38 -11.88 0.10 3.28
CA TYR A 38 -12.29 -1.06 4.09
C TYR A 38 -13.78 -1.35 3.95
N ASP A 39 -14.64 -0.34 4.14
CA ASP A 39 -16.10 -0.44 3.95
C ASP A 39 -16.44 -0.91 2.53
N GLY A 40 -15.73 -0.40 1.52
CA GLY A 40 -15.93 -0.81 0.14
C GLY A 40 -15.55 -2.26 -0.12
N ILE A 41 -14.57 -2.83 0.60
CA ILE A 41 -14.23 -4.26 0.51
C ILE A 41 -15.30 -5.10 1.21
N GLU A 42 -15.72 -4.73 2.42
CA GLU A 42 -16.78 -5.43 3.16
C GLU A 42 -18.10 -5.45 2.38
N ALA A 43 -18.48 -4.31 1.80
CA ALA A 43 -19.66 -4.16 0.96
C ALA A 43 -19.49 -4.75 -0.45
N LYS A 44 -18.34 -5.37 -0.77
CA LYS A 44 -17.99 -5.93 -2.09
C LYS A 44 -18.04 -4.90 -3.24
N ALA A 45 -17.96 -3.61 -2.92
CA ALA A 45 -17.83 -2.52 -3.88
C ALA A 45 -16.43 -2.43 -4.51
N TYR A 46 -15.41 -2.92 -3.79
CA TYR A 46 -14.05 -3.14 -4.28
C TYR A 46 -13.68 -4.62 -4.18
N LYS A 47 -13.00 -5.12 -5.20
CA LYS A 47 -12.42 -6.46 -5.24
C LYS A 47 -10.92 -6.41 -4.98
N PHE A 48 -10.34 -7.58 -4.68
CA PHE A 48 -8.89 -7.70 -4.54
C PHE A 48 -8.13 -7.23 -5.78
N ASP A 49 -8.65 -7.53 -6.98
CA ASP A 49 -8.07 -7.07 -8.25
C ASP A 49 -8.05 -5.54 -8.39
N ASP A 50 -9.02 -4.84 -7.79
CA ASP A 50 -9.07 -3.36 -7.78
C ASP A 50 -7.92 -2.79 -6.94
N LEU A 51 -7.66 -3.40 -5.78
CA LEU A 51 -6.53 -3.06 -4.93
C LEU A 51 -5.22 -3.34 -5.65
N VAL A 52 -5.06 -4.51 -6.28
CA VAL A 52 -3.86 -4.86 -7.06
C VAL A 52 -3.62 -3.84 -8.16
N ALA A 53 -4.66 -3.44 -8.90
CA ALA A 53 -4.55 -2.43 -9.95
C ALA A 53 -4.14 -1.06 -9.39
N ALA A 54 -4.65 -0.67 -8.22
CA ALA A 54 -4.29 0.58 -7.56
C ALA A 54 -2.85 0.56 -7.00
N VAL A 55 -2.40 -0.57 -6.45
CA VAL A 55 -1.02 -0.77 -5.97
C VAL A 55 -0.01 -0.75 -7.11
N LYS A 56 -0.33 -1.36 -8.27
CA LYS A 56 0.50 -1.27 -9.49
C LYS A 56 0.69 0.17 -9.97
N LYS A 57 -0.29 1.04 -9.69
CA LYS A 57 -0.24 2.48 -9.98
C LYS A 57 0.39 3.31 -8.85
N GLU A 58 0.93 2.65 -7.82
CA GLU A 58 1.48 3.27 -6.62
C GLU A 58 0.54 4.30 -5.96
N GLN A 59 -0.77 4.01 -5.93
CA GLN A 59 -1.73 4.94 -5.33
C GLN A 59 -1.46 5.10 -3.82
N PRO A 60 -1.14 6.31 -3.33
CA PRO A 60 -0.72 6.51 -1.94
C PRO A 60 -1.75 6.03 -0.93
N ASN A 61 -3.05 6.27 -1.19
CA ASN A 61 -4.13 5.86 -0.30
C ASN A 61 -4.37 4.34 -0.25
N VAL A 62 -3.73 3.55 -1.13
CA VAL A 62 -3.86 2.08 -1.16
C VAL A 62 -2.57 1.38 -0.74
N LEU A 63 -1.39 1.99 -0.90
CA LEU A 63 -0.11 1.36 -0.56
C LEU A 63 0.00 0.98 0.92
N GLY A 64 -0.36 1.88 1.84
CA GLY A 64 -0.38 1.56 3.27
C GLY A 64 -1.38 0.45 3.57
N PHE A 65 -2.58 0.52 2.99
CA PHE A 65 -3.62 -0.50 3.18
C PHE A 65 -3.16 -1.89 2.71
N TRP A 66 -2.45 -1.94 1.58
CA TRP A 66 -1.87 -3.16 1.06
C TRP A 66 -0.82 -3.77 1.99
N ALA A 67 0.02 -2.93 2.59
CA ALA A 67 0.98 -3.37 3.61
C ALA A 67 0.27 -3.92 4.86
N TYR A 68 -0.82 -3.28 5.28
CA TYR A 68 -1.67 -3.76 6.38
C TYR A 68 -2.26 -5.15 6.10
N LEU A 69 -2.80 -5.40 4.91
CA LEU A 69 -3.33 -6.72 4.56
C LEU A 69 -2.26 -7.82 4.66
N PHE A 70 -1.02 -7.54 4.27
CA PHE A 70 0.08 -8.48 4.44
C PHE A 70 0.49 -8.66 5.90
N TYR A 71 0.48 -7.59 6.69
CA TYR A 71 0.76 -7.65 8.12
C TYR A 71 -0.25 -8.55 8.85
N GLU A 72 -1.56 -8.33 8.63
CA GLU A 72 -2.64 -9.19 9.16
C GLU A 72 -2.50 -10.64 8.69
N GLY A 73 -2.08 -10.83 7.43
CA GLY A 73 -1.78 -12.13 6.86
C GLY A 73 -0.47 -12.77 7.37
N LYS A 74 0.23 -12.15 8.33
CA LYS A 74 1.54 -12.56 8.88
C LYS A 74 2.64 -12.73 7.83
N LYS A 75 2.52 -12.05 6.70
CA LYS A 75 3.50 -12.00 5.61
C LYS A 75 4.41 -10.79 5.82
N PHE A 76 5.29 -10.89 6.81
CA PHE A 76 6.03 -9.74 7.34
C PHE A 76 7.05 -9.14 6.37
N ASP A 77 7.67 -9.94 5.49
CA ASP A 77 8.58 -9.42 4.46
C ASP A 77 7.84 -8.56 3.43
N GLU A 78 6.70 -9.02 2.94
CA GLU A 78 5.84 -8.28 2.03
C GLU A 78 5.23 -7.05 2.71
N ALA A 79 4.76 -7.19 3.95
CA ALA A 79 4.24 -6.08 4.75
C ALA A 79 5.29 -4.98 4.88
N HIS A 80 6.52 -5.33 5.28
CA HIS A 80 7.62 -4.37 5.40
C HIS A 80 7.91 -3.70 4.05
N THR A 81 8.02 -4.48 2.98
CA THR A 81 8.36 -3.97 1.64
C THR A 81 7.33 -2.95 1.15
N HIS A 82 6.05 -3.26 1.29
CA HIS A 82 4.97 -2.35 0.87
C HIS A 82 4.81 -1.16 1.81
N ALA A 83 5.02 -1.34 3.12
CA ALA A 83 4.98 -0.26 4.09
C ALA A 83 6.07 0.77 3.82
N GLN A 84 7.29 0.35 3.50
CA GLN A 84 8.38 1.25 3.11
C GLN A 84 8.03 2.08 1.87
N LYS A 85 7.41 1.47 0.85
CA LYS A 85 6.90 2.22 -0.32
C LYS A 85 5.84 3.25 0.07
N ALA A 86 4.94 2.89 0.99
CA ALA A 86 3.92 3.79 1.49
C ALA A 86 4.55 4.98 2.25
N ILE A 87 5.57 4.74 3.08
CA ILE A 87 6.31 5.79 3.82
C ILE A 87 6.92 6.81 2.84
N VAL A 88 7.52 6.36 1.73
CA VAL A 88 8.08 7.26 0.69
C VAL A 88 7.01 8.18 0.09
N LYS A 89 5.74 7.76 0.07
CA LYS A 89 4.59 8.58 -0.37
C LYS A 89 3.92 9.36 0.78
N ASN A 90 4.57 9.46 1.94
CA ASN A 90 4.05 10.08 3.17
C ASN A 90 2.74 9.46 3.68
N ASP A 91 2.58 8.14 3.48
CA ASP A 91 1.46 7.38 4.04
C ASP A 91 1.71 7.07 5.52
N ALA A 92 0.79 7.51 6.38
CA ALA A 92 0.86 7.28 7.82
C ALA A 92 0.68 5.82 8.23
N LEU A 93 -0.18 5.06 7.53
CA LEU A 93 -0.35 3.63 7.78
C LEU A 93 0.96 2.89 7.46
N GLY A 94 1.72 3.33 6.46
CA GLY A 94 3.06 2.79 6.19
C GLY A 94 3.98 2.86 7.42
N LYS A 95 4.08 4.04 8.05
CA LYS A 95 4.87 4.22 9.28
C LYS A 95 4.37 3.32 10.41
N PHE A 96 3.05 3.25 10.56
CA PHE A 96 2.44 2.43 11.60
C PHE A 96 2.72 0.94 11.42
N ILE A 97 2.67 0.40 10.20
CA ILE A 97 2.98 -1.01 9.92
C ILE A 97 4.46 -1.31 10.16
N VAL A 98 5.39 -0.47 9.68
CA VAL A 98 6.82 -0.65 10.01
C VAL A 98 7.05 -0.57 11.52
N GLY A 99 6.36 0.36 12.19
CA GLY A 99 6.43 0.52 13.63
C GLY A 99 6.01 -0.74 14.38
N ASN A 100 4.88 -1.33 14.01
CA ASN A 100 4.40 -2.60 14.58
C ASN A 100 5.35 -3.76 14.32
N LEU A 101 5.85 -3.90 13.08
CA LEU A 101 6.85 -4.92 12.76
C LEU A 101 8.09 -4.83 13.67
N TYR A 102 8.55 -3.61 13.97
CA TYR A 102 9.70 -3.40 14.86
C TYR A 102 9.37 -3.73 16.32
N LEU A 103 8.14 -3.48 16.77
CA LEU A 103 7.68 -3.93 18.09
C LEU A 103 7.62 -5.45 18.18
N ASP A 104 7.22 -6.12 17.10
CA ASP A 104 7.18 -7.58 16.98
C ASP A 104 8.57 -8.23 16.83
N GLY A 105 9.64 -7.42 16.83
CA GLY A 105 11.03 -7.88 16.72
C GLY A 105 11.44 -8.32 15.31
N TYR A 106 10.67 -7.94 14.27
CA TYR A 106 10.98 -8.29 12.89
C TYR A 106 12.39 -7.82 12.51
N LYS A 107 13.22 -8.78 12.07
CA LYS A 107 14.64 -8.59 11.70
C LYS A 107 15.49 -7.88 12.77
N HIS A 108 15.18 -8.08 14.05
CA HIS A 108 15.90 -7.50 15.20
C HIS A 108 15.96 -5.96 15.19
N ASN A 109 14.94 -5.33 14.62
CA ASN A 109 14.84 -3.86 14.65
C ASN A 109 14.48 -3.34 16.04
N SER A 110 14.74 -2.05 16.25
CA SER A 110 14.58 -1.40 17.56
C SER A 110 13.12 -1.13 17.90
N SER A 111 12.62 -1.69 19.01
CA SER A 111 11.27 -1.39 19.52
C SER A 111 11.07 0.10 19.86
N ARG A 112 12.15 0.81 20.21
CA ARG A 112 12.12 2.26 20.43
C ARG A 112 11.84 3.01 19.12
N GLU A 113 12.47 2.59 18.03
CA GLU A 113 12.19 3.15 16.71
C GLU A 113 10.78 2.80 16.25
N GLY A 114 10.34 1.56 16.52
CA GLY A 114 8.98 1.12 16.26
C GLY A 114 7.93 2.00 16.92
N SER A 115 8.11 2.26 18.21
CA SER A 115 7.25 3.16 19.00
C SER A 115 7.22 4.58 18.41
N LYS A 116 8.39 5.13 18.05
CA LYS A 116 8.48 6.46 17.43
C LYS A 116 7.69 6.55 16.13
N LEU A 117 7.80 5.54 15.27
CA LEU A 117 7.07 5.48 14.00
C LEU A 117 5.55 5.43 14.22
N ILE A 118 5.08 4.65 15.20
CA ILE A 118 3.66 4.59 15.57
C ILE A 118 3.19 5.96 16.07
N THR A 119 3.91 6.60 16.98
CA THR A 119 3.56 7.94 17.47
C THR A 119 3.47 8.94 16.31
N GLN A 120 4.44 8.95 15.39
CA GLN A 120 4.40 9.82 14.20
C GLN A 120 3.18 9.54 13.31
N ALA A 121 2.83 8.27 13.10
CA ALA A 121 1.64 7.90 12.35
C ALA A 121 0.36 8.42 13.01
N CYS A 122 0.25 8.28 14.33
CA CYS A 122 -0.93 8.68 15.09
C CYS A 122 -1.07 10.22 15.21
N VAL A 123 0.03 10.95 15.43
CA VAL A 123 0.05 12.42 15.53
C VAL A 123 -0.08 13.07 14.16
N ASP A 124 0.93 12.91 13.31
CA ASP A 124 1.05 13.64 12.03
C ASP A 124 0.03 13.12 11.02
N GLY A 125 -0.14 11.79 11.02
CA GLY A 125 -1.02 11.09 10.10
C GLY A 125 -2.49 11.13 10.48
N LYS A 126 -2.80 11.48 11.74
CA LYS A 126 -4.14 11.37 12.35
C LYS A 126 -4.71 9.94 12.18
N LEU A 127 -3.85 8.92 12.33
CA LEU A 127 -4.19 7.55 11.94
C LEU A 127 -5.41 7.02 12.68
N GLY A 128 -5.51 7.21 14.00
CA GLY A 128 -6.68 6.78 14.79
C GLY A 128 -8.00 7.38 14.32
N GLN A 129 -8.01 8.61 13.77
CA GLN A 129 -9.22 9.20 13.18
C GLN A 129 -9.53 8.58 11.81
N LYS A 130 -8.51 8.36 10.97
CA LYS A 130 -8.67 7.79 9.62
C LYS A 130 -8.99 6.30 9.60
N PHE A 131 -8.66 5.60 10.69
CA PHE A 131 -8.90 4.17 10.94
C PHE A 131 -9.81 3.96 12.14
N SER A 132 -10.74 4.89 12.41
CA SER A 132 -11.61 4.84 13.59
C SER A 132 -12.47 3.57 13.73
N LYS A 133 -12.65 2.80 12.63
CA LYS A 133 -13.35 1.51 12.65
C LYS A 133 -12.46 0.32 13.00
N VAL A 134 -11.14 0.49 12.95
CA VAL A 134 -10.16 -0.56 13.26
C VAL A 134 -9.73 -0.40 14.71
N THR A 135 -10.45 -1.05 15.62
CA THR A 135 -10.34 -0.84 17.07
C THR A 135 -8.91 -0.98 17.60
N TRP A 136 -8.13 -1.92 17.05
CA TRP A 136 -6.76 -2.14 17.49
C TRP A 136 -5.83 -0.98 17.09
N ILE A 137 -6.02 -0.38 15.91
CA ILE A 137 -5.27 0.81 15.47
C ILE A 137 -5.62 2.00 16.38
N VAL A 138 -6.91 2.19 16.68
CA VAL A 138 -7.37 3.24 17.60
C VAL A 138 -6.70 3.07 18.96
N LYS A 139 -6.80 1.87 19.54
CA LYS A 139 -6.21 1.57 20.85
C LYS A 139 -4.70 1.82 20.87
N MET A 140 -3.96 1.34 19.87
CA MET A 140 -2.52 1.59 19.80
C MET A 140 -2.19 3.08 19.65
N CYS A 141 -3.00 3.84 18.92
CA CYS A 141 -2.84 5.28 18.85
C CYS A 141 -3.16 5.97 20.17
N ASP A 142 -4.17 5.55 20.91
CA ASP A 142 -4.46 6.09 22.23
C ASP A 142 -3.31 5.81 23.21
N THR A 143 -2.77 4.58 23.20
CA THR A 143 -1.58 4.21 23.99
C THR A 143 -0.37 5.04 23.62
N ALA A 144 -0.08 5.16 22.32
CA ALA A 144 1.07 5.93 21.83
C ALA A 144 0.95 7.44 22.11
N LEU A 145 -0.26 7.93 22.40
CA LEU A 145 -0.56 9.32 22.74
C LEU A 145 -0.78 9.54 24.25
N GLY A 146 -0.71 8.49 25.07
CA GLY A 146 -0.95 8.56 26.51
C GLY A 146 -2.40 8.91 26.88
N LYS A 147 -3.38 8.40 26.12
CA LYS A 147 -4.82 8.63 26.32
C LYS A 147 -5.55 7.47 27.02
N ASP A 148 -4.80 6.46 27.43
CA ASP A 148 -5.30 5.23 28.06
C ASP A 148 -5.73 5.42 29.52
#